data_AF-A0A9E5GRY8-F1
#
_entry.id   AF-A0A9E5GRY8-F1
#
_cell.length_a   1.000
_cell.length_b   1.000
_cell.length_c   1.000
_cell.angle_alpha   90.00
_cell.angle_beta   90.00
_cell.angle_gamma   90.00
#
_symmetry.space_group_name_H-M   'P 1'
#
loop_
_entity.id
_entity.type
_entity.pdbx_description
1 polymer ?
#
loop_
_entity_poly.entity_id
_entity_poly.type
_entity_poly.pdbx_seq_one_letter_code
_entity_poly.pdbx_strand_id
1 'polypeptide(L)'
;MNRFNWVKNILVIFTSFFLLAGLSPVFAQTTPTPTETSPLPCPNKSGQRGVCSAELEAIYQEQGKGEECTADYEKFKSDPAKYHIWIEDSEVTTQGKSNDRARQFIYWVTTHATNDNHPILTKIWGTARNLSYFFVVLTAALLGLGIIIGQRTNFETGIKLWPAISKILVSILYIAFSATIVITIVQLSEVMMKFFIENLGGGDLFNIYFS
;
A
#
# COMPACT_ATOMS: atom_id res chain seq x y z
N MET A 1 -26.86 7.13 38.67
CA MET A 1 -27.17 6.51 37.35
C MET A 1 -25.86 6.24 36.63
N ASN A 2 -25.52 4.96 36.45
CA ASN A 2 -24.15 4.43 36.27
C ASN A 2 -23.48 4.83 34.94
N ARG A 3 -22.61 5.85 34.97
CA ARG A 3 -21.71 6.21 33.85
C ARG A 3 -20.80 5.05 33.40
N PHE A 4 -20.53 4.10 34.30
CA PHE A 4 -19.69 2.93 34.01
C PHE A 4 -20.34 1.91 33.06
N ASN A 5 -21.68 1.76 33.13
CA ASN A 5 -22.39 0.83 32.24
C ASN A 5 -22.49 1.33 30.80
N TRP A 6 -22.52 2.65 30.60
CA TRP A 6 -22.64 3.23 29.27
C TRP A 6 -21.36 3.07 28.44
N VAL A 7 -20.20 3.33 29.05
CA VAL A 7 -18.88 3.12 28.41
C VAL A 7 -18.65 1.64 28.09
N LYS A 8 -19.04 0.73 29.00
CA LYS A 8 -18.95 -0.71 28.78
C LYS A 8 -19.82 -1.16 27.60
N ASN A 9 -21.04 -0.63 27.48
CA ASN A 9 -21.93 -0.96 26.38
C ASN A 9 -21.41 -0.45 25.02
N ILE A 10 -20.83 0.74 24.97
CA ILE A 10 -20.21 1.26 23.74
C ILE A 10 -18.98 0.43 23.34
N LEU A 11 -18.13 0.07 24.30
CA LEU A 11 -16.96 -0.76 24.05
C LEU A 11 -17.36 -2.14 23.49
N VAL A 12 -18.41 -2.76 24.04
CA VAL A 12 -18.94 -4.06 23.59
C VAL A 12 -19.56 -3.98 22.19
N ILE A 13 -20.23 -2.88 21.86
CA ILE A 13 -20.78 -2.67 20.50
C ILE A 13 -19.65 -2.45 19.49
N PHE A 14 -18.61 -1.71 19.86
CA PHE A 14 -17.47 -1.45 18.97
C PHE A 14 -16.62 -2.70 18.74
N THR A 15 -16.39 -3.52 19.77
CA THR A 15 -15.68 -4.79 19.64
C THR A 15 -16.52 -5.86 18.93
N SER A 16 -17.84 -5.88 19.10
CA SER A 16 -18.70 -6.81 18.34
C SER A 16 -18.75 -6.46 16.85
N PHE A 17 -18.75 -5.17 16.49
CA PHE A 17 -18.71 -4.73 15.09
C PHE A 17 -17.38 -5.12 14.41
N PHE A 18 -16.25 -5.04 15.13
CA PHE A 18 -14.94 -5.47 14.61
C PHE A 18 -14.80 -7.00 14.50
N LEU A 19 -15.47 -7.76 15.35
CA LEU A 19 -15.48 -9.24 15.29
C LEU A 19 -16.48 -9.79 14.24
N LEU A 20 -17.52 -9.03 13.91
CA LEU A 20 -18.51 -9.36 12.86
C LEU A 20 -18.11 -8.86 11.47
N ALA A 21 -17.17 -7.91 11.38
CA ALA A 21 -16.51 -7.55 10.13
C ALA A 21 -15.55 -8.67 9.73
N GLY A 22 -16.11 -9.75 9.20
CA GLY A 22 -15.42 -10.98 8.83
C GLY A 22 -14.18 -10.71 7.99
N LEU A 23 -13.03 -11.03 8.57
CA LEU A 23 -11.82 -11.39 7.83
C LEU A 23 -12.16 -12.63 7.02
N SER A 24 -12.67 -12.43 5.81
CA SER A 24 -12.79 -13.50 4.83
C SER A 24 -11.36 -13.93 4.52
N PRO A 25 -10.92 -15.13 4.90
CA PRO A 25 -9.59 -15.56 4.53
C PRO A 25 -9.59 -15.73 3.01
N VAL A 26 -8.72 -14.99 2.33
CA VAL A 26 -8.42 -15.19 0.92
C VAL A 26 -7.59 -16.47 0.82
N PHE A 27 -8.23 -17.62 0.98
CA PHE A 27 -7.59 -18.91 0.74
C PHE A 27 -7.68 -19.24 -0.76
N ALA A 28 -6.49 -19.28 -1.35
CA ALA A 28 -6.07 -20.15 -2.45
C ALA A 28 -6.94 -20.17 -3.71
N GLN A 29 -6.45 -19.48 -4.76
CA GLN A 29 -6.67 -19.95 -6.12
C GLN A 29 -6.29 -21.43 -6.20
N THR A 30 -7.20 -22.26 -6.69
CA THR A 30 -6.89 -23.63 -7.11
C THR A 30 -5.74 -23.57 -8.11
N THR A 31 -4.56 -24.04 -7.72
CA THR A 31 -3.44 -24.21 -8.64
C THR A 31 -3.89 -25.16 -9.74
N PRO A 32 -3.97 -24.72 -11.01
CA PRO A 32 -4.41 -25.60 -12.08
C PRO A 32 -3.45 -26.78 -12.17
N THR A 33 -3.99 -27.99 -12.22
CA THR A 33 -3.22 -29.20 -12.51
C THR A 33 -2.49 -28.99 -13.84
N PRO A 34 -1.15 -29.08 -13.90
CA PRO A 34 -0.42 -28.82 -15.13
C PRO A 34 -0.88 -29.84 -16.17
N THR A 35 -1.60 -29.35 -17.17
CA THR A 35 -1.93 -30.14 -18.35
C THR A 35 -0.68 -30.16 -19.20
N GLU A 36 -0.15 -31.35 -19.52
CA GLU A 36 0.96 -31.51 -20.46
C GLU A 36 0.55 -30.95 -21.82
N THR A 37 0.76 -29.65 -21.98
CA THR A 37 0.62 -28.90 -23.21
C THR A 37 2.02 -28.72 -23.75
N SER A 38 2.21 -28.94 -25.05
CA SER A 38 3.48 -28.69 -25.71
C SER A 38 3.97 -27.28 -25.35
N PRO A 39 5.22 -27.12 -24.89
CA PRO A 39 5.69 -25.84 -24.38
C PRO A 39 5.63 -24.79 -25.48
N LEU A 40 5.17 -23.60 -25.12
CA LEU A 40 4.98 -22.52 -26.09
C LEU A 40 6.36 -21.98 -26.53
N PRO A 41 6.70 -22.00 -27.83
CA PRO A 41 7.98 -21.49 -28.29
C PRO A 41 8.06 -19.96 -28.19
N CYS A 42 9.23 -19.44 -27.83
CA CYS A 42 9.46 -18.00 -27.74
C CYS A 42 9.25 -17.30 -29.09
N PRO A 43 8.65 -16.09 -29.11
CA PRO A 43 8.56 -15.26 -30.32
C PRO A 43 9.89 -14.54 -30.60
N ASN A 44 10.22 -14.37 -31.89
CA ASN A 44 11.32 -13.52 -32.34
C ASN A 44 10.91 -12.03 -32.37
N LYS A 45 11.85 -11.13 -32.71
CA LYS A 45 11.61 -9.67 -32.81
C LYS A 45 10.47 -9.28 -33.78
N SER A 46 10.16 -10.15 -34.76
CA SER A 46 9.07 -9.99 -35.72
C SER A 46 7.76 -10.72 -35.31
N GLY A 47 7.73 -11.34 -34.13
CA GLY A 47 6.56 -12.06 -33.60
C GLY A 47 6.38 -13.50 -34.10
N GLN A 48 7.31 -14.04 -34.90
CA GLN A 48 7.29 -15.45 -35.33
C GLN A 48 7.81 -16.34 -34.20
N ARG A 49 7.08 -17.39 -33.86
CA ARG A 49 7.43 -18.32 -32.78
C ARG A 49 8.23 -19.51 -33.28
N GLY A 50 9.14 -20.02 -32.44
CA GLY A 50 9.99 -21.16 -32.78
C GLY A 50 11.18 -20.79 -33.66
N VAL A 51 11.48 -19.50 -33.79
CA VAL A 51 12.65 -19.00 -34.50
C VAL A 51 13.69 -18.60 -33.47
N CYS A 52 14.89 -19.15 -33.57
CA CYS A 52 15.97 -18.83 -32.66
C CYS A 52 16.59 -17.48 -33.01
N SER A 53 17.19 -16.83 -32.01
CA SER A 53 17.89 -15.57 -32.24
C SER A 53 19.03 -15.79 -33.23
N ALA A 54 19.20 -14.89 -34.20
CA ALA A 54 20.31 -14.94 -35.17
C ALA A 54 21.70 -14.92 -34.49
N GLU A 55 21.78 -14.29 -33.31
CA GLU A 55 23.00 -14.31 -32.47
C GLU A 55 23.34 -15.72 -31.99
N LEU A 56 22.33 -16.55 -31.73
CA LEU A 56 22.51 -17.91 -31.27
C LEU A 56 22.89 -18.86 -32.39
N GLU A 57 22.36 -18.63 -33.60
CA GLU A 57 22.80 -19.36 -34.80
C GLU A 57 24.29 -19.12 -35.06
N ALA A 58 24.76 -17.89 -34.91
CA ALA A 58 26.19 -17.57 -35.02
C ALA A 58 27.03 -18.32 -33.96
N ILE A 59 26.58 -18.37 -32.70
CA ILE A 59 27.26 -19.12 -31.63
C ILE A 59 27.30 -20.62 -31.94
N TYR A 60 26.20 -21.21 -32.43
CA TYR A 60 26.17 -22.63 -32.78
C TYR A 60 27.12 -22.98 -33.94
N GLN A 61 27.24 -22.08 -34.92
CA GLN A 61 28.18 -22.25 -36.05
C GLN A 61 29.65 -22.08 -35.62
N GLU A 62 29.94 -21.15 -34.72
CA GLU A 62 31.32 -20.84 -34.30
C GLU A 62 31.84 -21.72 -33.15
N GLN A 63 30.96 -22.09 -32.20
CA GLN A 63 31.34 -22.74 -30.93
C GLN A 63 30.58 -24.04 -30.66
N GLY A 64 29.39 -24.21 -31.24
CA GLY A 64 28.43 -25.26 -30.88
C GLY A 64 28.73 -26.67 -31.37
N LYS A 65 29.87 -26.96 -32.02
CA LYS A 65 30.26 -28.33 -32.44
C LYS A 65 29.14 -29.17 -33.11
N GLY A 66 28.25 -28.54 -33.88
CA GLY A 66 27.12 -29.22 -34.54
C GLY A 66 25.79 -29.20 -33.77
N GLU A 67 25.69 -28.42 -32.70
CA GLU A 67 24.43 -28.02 -32.08
C GLU A 67 23.58 -27.19 -33.05
N GLU A 68 22.27 -27.39 -33.01
CA GLU A 68 21.30 -26.73 -33.88
C GLU A 68 20.09 -26.28 -33.08
N CYS A 69 19.53 -25.13 -33.46
CA CYS A 69 18.28 -24.68 -32.88
C CYS A 69 17.08 -25.26 -33.64
N THR A 70 16.06 -25.75 -32.92
CA THR A 70 14.87 -26.36 -33.52
C THR A 70 13.58 -25.71 -33.02
N ALA A 71 12.60 -25.58 -33.93
CA ALA A 71 11.23 -25.18 -33.60
C ALA A 71 10.36 -26.38 -33.18
N ASP A 72 10.80 -27.60 -33.51
CA ASP A 72 10.06 -28.84 -33.29
C ASP A 72 10.45 -29.49 -31.96
N TYR A 73 9.46 -29.62 -31.07
CA TYR A 73 9.62 -30.23 -29.75
C TYR A 73 9.92 -31.72 -29.82
N GLU A 74 9.42 -32.44 -30.82
CA GLU A 74 9.71 -33.87 -30.97
C GLU A 74 11.14 -34.09 -31.47
N LYS A 75 11.64 -33.18 -32.32
CA LYS A 75 13.04 -33.16 -32.73
C LYS A 75 13.97 -32.86 -31.54
N PHE A 76 13.59 -31.92 -30.66
CA PHE A 76 14.31 -31.66 -29.41
C PHE A 76 14.40 -32.91 -28.52
N LYS A 77 13.30 -33.62 -28.30
CA LYS A 77 13.28 -34.85 -27.48
C LYS A 77 14.19 -35.95 -28.01
N SER A 78 14.39 -36.02 -29.33
CA SER A 78 15.20 -37.07 -29.94
C SER A 78 16.69 -36.99 -29.59
N ASP A 79 17.21 -35.77 -29.44
CA ASP A 79 18.59 -35.51 -29.01
C ASP A 79 18.71 -34.10 -28.39
N PRO A 80 18.45 -33.97 -27.08
CA PRO A 80 18.48 -32.67 -26.39
C PRO A 80 19.88 -32.06 -26.27
N ALA A 81 20.94 -32.83 -26.51
CA ALA A 81 22.32 -32.34 -26.48
C ALA A 81 22.73 -31.70 -27.81
N LYS A 82 22.03 -32.04 -28.89
CA LYS A 82 22.27 -31.49 -30.23
C LYS A 82 21.23 -30.45 -30.62
N TYR A 83 19.96 -30.69 -30.32
CA TYR A 83 18.88 -29.79 -30.70
C TYR A 83 18.44 -28.97 -29.50
N HIS A 84 18.43 -27.65 -29.63
CA HIS A 84 18.00 -26.75 -28.57
C HIS A 84 16.71 -26.03 -28.97
N ILE A 85 15.77 -25.90 -28.04
CA ILE A 85 14.49 -25.20 -28.26
C ILE A 85 14.34 -24.06 -27.25
N TRP A 86 13.92 -22.90 -27.75
CA TRP A 86 13.60 -21.75 -26.91
C TRP A 86 12.11 -21.75 -26.59
N ILE A 87 11.81 -22.01 -25.32
CA ILE A 87 10.44 -22.08 -24.81
C ILE A 87 10.19 -20.96 -23.81
N GLU A 88 8.95 -20.48 -23.77
CA GLU A 88 8.51 -19.55 -22.75
C GLU A 88 8.40 -20.29 -21.42
N ASP A 89 9.32 -20.01 -20.51
CA ASP A 89 9.15 -20.38 -19.11
C ASP A 89 8.16 -19.42 -18.46
N SER A 90 6.97 -19.93 -18.13
CA SER A 90 5.91 -19.13 -17.52
C SER A 90 6.29 -18.58 -16.15
N GLU A 91 7.13 -19.26 -15.38
CA GLU A 91 7.56 -18.84 -14.05
C GLU A 91 8.58 -17.70 -14.16
N VAL A 92 9.63 -17.89 -14.97
CA VAL A 92 10.64 -16.85 -15.23
C VAL A 92 10.01 -15.62 -15.90
N THR A 93 9.09 -15.81 -16.85
CA THR A 93 8.38 -14.71 -17.50
C THR A 93 7.48 -13.96 -16.52
N THR A 94 6.81 -14.66 -15.61
CA THR A 94 5.98 -14.05 -14.57
C THR A 94 6.83 -13.27 -13.58
N GLN A 95 7.96 -13.83 -13.15
CA GLN A 95 8.93 -13.16 -12.30
C GLN A 95 9.51 -11.91 -12.97
N GLY A 96 9.96 -12.01 -14.23
CA GLY A 96 10.47 -10.87 -15.00
C GLY A 96 9.44 -9.76 -15.16
N LYS A 97 8.18 -10.09 -15.46
CA LYS A 97 7.07 -9.13 -15.50
C LYS A 97 6.81 -8.47 -14.15
N SER A 98 6.88 -9.24 -13.06
CA SER A 98 6.72 -8.72 -11.70
C SER A 98 7.84 -7.74 -11.36
N ASN A 99 9.08 -8.11 -11.68
CA ASN A 99 10.27 -7.28 -11.45
C ASN A 99 10.21 -5.96 -12.25
N ASP A 100 9.81 -6.00 -13.52
CA ASP A 100 9.66 -4.78 -14.32
C ASP A 100 8.55 -3.86 -13.79
N ARG A 101 7.42 -4.42 -13.35
CA ARG A 101 6.36 -3.66 -12.68
C ARG A 101 6.81 -3.05 -11.37
N ALA A 102 7.57 -3.78 -10.56
CA ALA A 102 8.15 -3.27 -9.32
C ALA A 102 9.10 -2.11 -9.60
N ARG A 103 9.96 -2.22 -10.63
CA ARG A 103 10.84 -1.14 -11.06
C ARG A 103 10.06 0.10 -11.50
N GLN A 104 9.05 -0.07 -12.34
CA GLN A 104 8.19 1.04 -12.78
C GLN A 104 7.47 1.70 -11.60
N PHE A 105 6.99 0.90 -10.64
CA PHE A 105 6.34 1.41 -9.45
C PHE A 105 7.30 2.21 -8.56
N ILE A 106 8.49 1.68 -8.27
CA ILE A 106 9.51 2.38 -7.47
C ILE A 106 9.92 3.67 -8.18
N TYR A 107 10.18 3.63 -9.49
CA TYR A 107 10.48 4.83 -10.28
C TYR A 107 9.35 5.86 -10.16
N TRP A 108 8.10 5.43 -10.28
CA TRP A 108 6.95 6.32 -10.16
C TRP A 108 6.86 6.95 -8.76
N VAL A 109 6.95 6.15 -7.69
CA VAL A 109 6.89 6.60 -6.28
C VAL A 109 8.01 7.58 -5.94
N THR A 110 9.20 7.39 -6.50
CA THR A 110 10.37 8.25 -6.20
C THR A 110 10.37 9.55 -7.01
N THR A 111 9.79 9.56 -8.21
CA THR A 111 9.77 10.74 -9.08
C THR A 111 8.53 11.60 -8.92
N HIS A 112 7.42 11.05 -8.42
CA HIS A 112 6.17 11.77 -8.26
C HIS A 112 5.95 12.14 -6.78
N ALA A 113 5.92 13.44 -6.49
CA ALA A 113 5.53 13.92 -5.17
C ALA A 113 4.05 13.60 -4.91
N THR A 114 3.73 13.26 -3.67
CA THR A 114 2.34 13.04 -3.25
C THR A 114 1.58 14.36 -3.30
N ASN A 115 0.40 14.37 -3.94
CA ASN A 115 -0.47 15.53 -3.97
C ASN A 115 -1.35 15.56 -2.71
N ASP A 116 -0.74 15.88 -1.57
CA ASP A 116 -1.43 15.84 -0.27
C ASP A 116 -2.29 17.07 0.01
N ASN A 117 -2.20 18.10 -0.84
CA ASN A 117 -3.03 19.31 -0.77
C ASN A 117 -4.22 19.26 -1.74
N HIS A 118 -4.84 18.08 -1.88
CA HIS A 118 -5.98 17.90 -2.75
C HIS A 118 -7.25 18.54 -2.13
N PRO A 119 -8.05 19.33 -2.88
CA PRO A 119 -9.20 20.05 -2.35
C PRO A 119 -10.27 19.15 -1.72
N ILE A 120 -10.36 17.89 -2.15
CA ILE A 120 -11.26 16.88 -1.56
C ILE A 120 -10.86 16.57 -0.12
N LEU A 121 -9.56 16.43 0.18
CA LEU A 121 -9.06 16.16 1.53
C LEU A 121 -9.37 17.33 2.45
N THR A 122 -9.17 18.56 1.97
CA THR A 122 -9.52 19.79 2.71
C THR A 122 -11.03 19.88 2.98
N LYS A 123 -11.87 19.45 2.04
CA LYS A 123 -13.33 19.44 2.19
C LYS A 123 -13.80 18.42 3.24
N ILE A 124 -13.25 17.20 3.20
CA ILE A 124 -13.54 16.16 4.18
C ILE A 124 -13.10 16.64 5.57
N TRP A 125 -11.88 17.16 5.69
CA TRP A 125 -11.38 17.73 6.93
C TRP A 125 -12.25 18.89 7.42
N GLY A 126 -12.63 19.83 6.56
CA GLY A 126 -13.49 20.96 6.94
C GLY A 126 -14.85 20.51 7.49
N THR A 127 -15.42 19.44 6.94
CA THR A 127 -16.67 18.84 7.42
C THR A 127 -16.47 18.21 8.80
N ALA A 128 -15.43 17.38 8.96
CA ALA A 128 -15.10 16.76 10.25
C ALA A 128 -14.76 17.81 11.32
N ARG A 129 -14.07 18.88 10.94
CA ARG A 129 -13.72 20.02 11.80
C ARG A 129 -14.97 20.72 12.33
N ASN A 130 -15.92 21.05 11.45
CA ASN A 130 -17.16 21.71 11.84
C ASN A 130 -17.99 20.83 12.78
N LEU A 131 -18.10 19.53 12.48
CA LEU A 131 -18.78 18.58 13.36
C LEU A 131 -18.09 18.46 14.73
N SER A 132 -16.76 18.46 14.76
CA SER A 132 -15.99 18.42 16.02
C SER A 132 -16.20 19.69 16.84
N TYR A 133 -16.21 20.87 16.20
CA TYR A 133 -16.53 22.12 16.90
C TYR A 133 -17.93 22.10 17.50
N PHE A 134 -18.92 21.59 16.76
CA PHE A 134 -20.28 21.44 17.28
C PHE A 134 -20.31 20.62 18.58
N PHE A 135 -19.61 19.47 18.63
CA PHE A 135 -19.54 18.65 19.85
C PHE A 135 -18.78 19.32 21.00
N VAL A 136 -17.73 20.08 20.71
CA VAL A 136 -17.00 20.83 21.74
C VAL A 136 -17.90 21.90 22.36
N VAL A 137 -18.63 22.66 21.54
CA VAL A 137 -19.58 23.67 22.01
C VAL A 137 -20.71 23.03 22.82
N LEU A 138 -21.27 21.91 22.36
CA LEU A 138 -22.28 21.15 23.09
C LEU A 138 -21.76 20.70 24.47
N THR A 139 -20.54 20.16 24.51
CA THR A 139 -19.91 19.70 25.76
C THR A 139 -19.65 20.85 26.72
N ALA A 140 -19.20 22.00 26.22
CA ALA A 140 -19.00 23.21 27.00
C ALA A 140 -20.34 23.72 27.59
N ALA A 141 -21.42 23.70 26.80
CA ALA A 141 -22.76 24.08 27.25
C ALA A 141 -23.29 23.14 28.35
N LEU A 142 -23.14 21.83 28.19
CA LEU A 142 -23.54 20.84 29.19
C LEU A 142 -22.73 20.98 30.49
N LEU A 143 -21.43 21.28 30.40
CA LEU A 143 -20.60 21.59 31.55
C LEU A 143 -21.07 22.86 32.27
N GLY A 144 -21.30 23.94 31.51
CA GLY A 144 -21.81 25.20 32.06
C GLY A 144 -23.15 25.01 32.78
N LEU A 145 -24.08 24.28 32.16
CA LEU A 145 -25.38 23.94 32.75
C LEU A 145 -25.21 23.12 34.05
N GLY A 146 -24.33 22.11 34.03
CA GLY A 146 -24.05 21.28 35.19
C GLY A 146 -23.49 22.07 36.37
N ILE A 147 -22.62 23.05 36.12
CA ILE A 147 -22.05 23.94 37.14
C ILE A 147 -23.14 24.86 37.72
N ILE A 148 -23.99 25.47 36.88
CA ILE A 148 -25.07 26.36 37.33
C ILE A 148 -26.07 25.60 38.22
N ILE A 149 -26.46 24.38 37.80
CA ILE A 149 -27.37 23.54 38.58
C ILE A 149 -26.72 23.11 39.89
N GLY A 150 -25.45 22.71 39.88
CA GLY A 150 -24.71 22.29 41.07
C GLY A 150 -24.59 23.40 42.12
N GLN A 151 -24.34 24.65 41.68
CA GLN A 151 -24.33 25.81 42.57
C GLN A 151 -25.71 26.08 43.19
N ARG A 152 -26.79 25.94 42.42
CA ARG A 152 -28.17 26.17 42.91
C ARG A 152 -28.62 25.12 43.92
N THR A 153 -28.11 23.90 43.85
CA THR A 153 -28.51 22.79 44.73
C THR A 153 -27.57 22.59 45.94
N ASN A 154 -26.60 23.48 46.16
CA ASN A 154 -25.54 23.35 47.17
C ASN A 154 -24.81 21.99 47.10
N PHE A 155 -24.73 21.40 45.91
CA PHE A 155 -23.90 20.24 45.68
C PHE A 155 -22.47 20.71 45.44
N GLU A 156 -21.53 20.27 46.27
CA GLU A 156 -20.10 20.35 45.94
C GLU A 156 -19.84 19.46 44.72
N THR A 157 -20.02 20.01 43.54
CA THR A 157 -19.47 19.43 42.33
C THR A 157 -17.96 19.56 42.46
N GLY A 158 -17.24 18.49 42.84
CA GLY A 158 -15.77 18.44 42.90
C GLY A 158 -15.06 18.67 41.55
N ILE A 159 -15.74 19.31 40.61
CA ILE A 159 -15.29 19.69 39.28
C ILE A 159 -14.45 20.96 39.42
N LYS A 160 -13.14 20.81 39.24
CA LYS A 160 -12.23 21.95 39.13
C LYS A 160 -12.48 22.66 37.80
N LEU A 161 -12.92 23.92 37.87
CA LEU A 161 -13.30 24.73 36.70
C LEU A 161 -12.12 24.95 35.73
N TRP A 162 -10.94 25.22 36.28
CA TRP A 162 -9.74 25.61 35.52
C TRP A 162 -9.20 24.49 34.60
N PRO A 163 -9.07 23.23 35.07
CA PRO A 163 -8.78 22.10 34.19
C PRO A 163 -9.84 21.85 33.09
N ALA A 164 -11.11 22.18 33.33
CA ALA A 164 -12.15 21.98 32.33
C ALA A 164 -12.04 23.01 31.18
N ILE A 165 -11.81 24.28 31.52
CA ILE A 165 -11.65 25.36 30.53
C ILE A 165 -10.40 25.12 29.69
N SER A 166 -9.27 24.79 30.30
CA SER A 166 -8.01 24.51 29.58
C SER A 166 -8.16 23.34 28.60
N LYS A 167 -8.86 22.27 28.97
CA LYS A 167 -9.15 21.14 28.07
C LYS A 167 -9.99 21.54 26.87
N ILE A 168 -10.99 22.40 27.06
CA ILE A 168 -11.83 22.90 25.95
C ILE A 168 -10.98 23.74 25.00
N LEU A 169 -10.15 24.64 25.53
CA LEU A 169 -9.29 25.51 24.72
C LEU A 169 -8.26 24.70 23.92
N VAL A 170 -7.60 23.73 24.56
CA VAL A 170 -6.66 22.82 23.89
C VAL A 170 -7.37 22.00 22.81
N SER A 171 -8.60 21.53 23.06
CA SER A 171 -9.39 20.80 22.07
C SER A 171 -9.70 21.65 20.84
N ILE A 172 -10.09 22.91 21.02
CA ILE A 172 -10.38 23.84 19.92
C ILE A 172 -9.12 24.08 19.08
N LEU A 173 -7.99 24.28 19.75
CA LEU A 173 -6.70 24.52 19.10
C LEU A 173 -6.24 23.27 18.33
N TYR A 174 -6.37 22.08 18.93
CA TYR A 174 -6.08 20.82 18.26
C TYR A 174 -6.93 20.62 17.00
N ILE A 175 -8.24 20.85 17.09
CA ILE A 175 -9.15 20.74 15.94
C ILE A 175 -8.73 21.71 14.82
N ALA A 176 -8.36 22.95 15.17
CA ALA A 176 -7.95 23.98 14.21
C ALA A 176 -6.69 23.60 13.44
N PHE A 177 -5.69 23.03 14.12
CA PHE A 177 -4.37 22.72 13.53
C PHE A 177 -4.21 21.27 13.08
N SER A 178 -5.19 20.39 13.33
CA SER A 178 -5.11 18.95 13.06
C SER A 178 -4.68 18.61 11.63
N ALA A 179 -5.25 19.23 10.60
CA ALA A 179 -4.84 18.99 9.21
C ALA A 179 -3.40 19.43 8.95
N THR A 180 -3.02 20.62 9.42
CA THR A 180 -1.68 21.14 9.23
C THR A 180 -0.62 20.23 9.85
N ILE A 181 -0.89 19.68 11.04
CA ILE A 181 0.00 18.73 11.71
C ILE A 181 0.21 17.48 10.84
N VAL A 182 -0.89 16.90 10.34
CA VAL A 182 -0.82 15.70 9.49
C VAL A 182 -0.06 15.97 8.19
N ILE A 183 -0.39 17.07 7.50
CA ILE A 183 0.28 17.45 6.24
C ILE A 183 1.77 17.68 6.48
N THR A 184 2.14 18.33 7.58
CA THR A 184 3.55 18.57 7.93
C THR A 184 4.31 17.27 8.17
N ILE A 185 3.69 16.28 8.82
CA ILE A 185 4.29 14.96 9.03
C ILE A 185 4.53 14.24 7.70
N VAL A 186 3.55 14.27 6.79
CA VAL A 186 3.69 13.65 5.45
C VAL A 186 4.82 14.31 4.67
N GLN A 187 4.83 15.64 4.61
CA GLN A 187 5.90 16.40 3.93
C GLN A 187 7.28 16.12 4.54
N LEU A 188 7.38 16.02 5.87
CA LEU A 188 8.63 15.67 6.53
C LEU A 188 9.08 14.26 6.14
N SER A 189 8.15 13.30 6.03
CA SER A 189 8.44 11.95 5.57
C SER A 189 8.97 11.94 4.13
N GLU A 190 8.41 12.75 3.24
CA GLU A 190 8.91 12.90 1.86
C GLU A 190 10.32 13.48 1.83
N VAL A 191 10.58 14.53 2.62
CA VAL A 191 11.91 15.15 2.72
C VAL A 191 12.93 14.12 3.22
N MET A 192 12.58 13.33 4.22
CA MET A 192 13.44 12.25 4.72
C MET A 192 13.67 11.18 3.65
N MET A 193 12.63 10.76 2.93
CA MET A 193 12.74 9.77 1.85
C MET A 193 13.67 10.26 0.73
N LYS A 194 13.50 11.50 0.26
CA LYS A 194 14.37 12.11 -0.75
C LYS A 194 15.81 12.23 -0.26
N PHE A 195 16.01 12.60 1.00
CA PHE A 195 17.34 12.65 1.61
C PHE A 195 18.05 11.29 1.54
N PHE A 196 17.37 10.19 1.86
CA PHE A 196 17.96 8.85 1.76
C PHE A 196 18.26 8.42 0.31
N ILE A 197 17.39 8.74 -0.63
CA ILE A 197 17.55 8.33 -2.03
C ILE A 197 18.67 9.13 -2.71
N GLU A 198 18.69 10.45 -2.53
CA GLU A 198 19.58 11.35 -3.26
C GLU A 198 20.96 11.52 -2.59
N ASN A 199 21.04 11.57 -1.26
CA ASN A 199 22.31 11.83 -0.56
C ASN A 199 23.02 10.57 -0.05
N LEU A 200 22.30 9.48 0.21
CA LEU A 200 22.88 8.24 0.77
C LEU A 200 23.01 7.11 -0.26
N GLY A 201 22.86 7.42 -1.55
CA GLY A 201 22.98 6.42 -2.62
C GLY A 201 21.85 5.40 -2.62
N GLY A 202 20.69 5.73 -2.06
CA GLY A 202 19.53 4.82 -2.08
C GLY A 202 19.10 4.43 -3.51
N GLY A 203 19.38 5.27 -4.50
CA GLY A 203 19.20 4.94 -5.91
C GLY A 203 19.99 3.70 -6.37
N ASP A 204 21.17 3.45 -5.79
CA ASP A 204 22.00 2.29 -6.14
C ASP A 204 21.46 0.98 -5.53
N LEU A 205 20.69 1.06 -4.44
CA LEU A 205 19.98 -0.09 -3.87
C LEU A 205 18.83 -0.57 -4.76
N PHE A 206 18.27 0.32 -5.58
CA PHE A 206 17.21 0.01 -6.54
C PHE A 206 17.75 -0.24 -7.95
N ASN A 207 19.04 -0.04 -8.18
CA ASN A 207 19.76 -0.50 -9.37
C ASN A 207 20.06 -2.00 -9.26
N ILE A 208 19.02 -2.78 -8.96
CA ILE A 208 19.08 -4.23 -9.05
C ILE A 208 19.09 -4.54 -10.54
N TYR A 209 20.29 -4.63 -11.10
CA TYR A 209 20.55 -5.46 -12.25
C TYR A 209 20.09 -6.87 -11.87
N PHE A 210 18.90 -7.23 -12.32
CA PHE A 210 18.53 -8.62 -12.51
C PHE A 210 19.41 -9.15 -13.66
N SER A 211 20.64 -9.53 -13.34
CA SER A 211 21.48 -10.34 -14.23
C SER A 211 20.86 -11.71 -14.41
#